data_AF-A0A7S1GIT6-F1
#
_entry.id   AF-A0A7S1GIT6-F1
#
_cell.length_a   1.000
_cell.length_b   1.000
_cell.length_c   1.000
_cell.angle_alpha   90.00
_cell.angle_beta   90.00
_cell.angle_gamma   90.00
#
_symmetry.space_group_name_H-M   'P 1'
#
loop_
_entity.id
_entity.type
_entity.pdbx_description
1 polymer ?
#
loop_
_entity_poly.entity_id
_entity_poly.type
_entity_poly.pdbx_seq_one_letter_code
_entity_poly.pdbx_strand_id
1 'polypeptide(L)'
;KDTSQTKYTIGSNASATPESDLANLDFGKLAGLNGNSSKGNNNKALANINKKKNLQKLLADAEEKKQKLEELKRGSEEDKAKAAKMQWQDAFQEAGGNRVKDDPVKLKKALKRKEAQKKKSAKAWKSRLQQTKQKMDERQKIRSHNLDKRRQGGSVAANLSKKRIVEEGDSEGKKSKRGPRVGFEGKKDDYINDKQKGQ
;
A
#
# COMPACT_ATOMS: atom_id res chain seq x y z
N LYS A 1 26.22 31.73 20.85
CA LYS A 1 25.45 30.88 19.90
C LYS A 1 26.26 30.91 18.62
N ASP A 2 27.25 30.03 18.52
CA ASP A 2 28.19 30.05 17.40
C ASP A 2 27.67 29.11 16.32
N THR A 3 27.12 29.70 15.26
CA THR A 3 26.77 28.97 14.04
C THR A 3 28.03 28.79 13.20
N SER A 4 28.67 27.65 13.35
CA SER A 4 29.77 27.20 12.48
C SER A 4 29.26 27.05 11.04
N GLN A 5 29.48 28.07 10.21
CA GLN A 5 29.16 28.02 8.78
C GLN A 5 30.21 27.14 8.07
N THR A 6 29.84 25.90 7.75
CA THR A 6 30.63 25.04 6.86
C THR A 6 30.67 25.63 5.45
N LYS A 7 31.86 25.98 4.97
CA LYS A 7 32.07 26.45 3.59
C LYS A 7 32.03 25.26 2.63
N TYR A 8 31.00 25.20 1.79
CA TYR A 8 30.92 24.25 0.68
C TYR A 8 31.46 24.91 -0.59
N THR A 9 32.40 24.24 -1.29
CA THR A 9 32.89 24.68 -2.59
C THR A 9 32.14 23.92 -3.69
N ILE A 10 31.38 24.66 -4.49
CA ILE A 10 30.60 24.10 -5.61
C ILE A 10 31.49 24.12 -6.86
N GLY A 11 31.69 22.95 -7.47
CA GLY A 11 32.39 22.83 -8.76
C GLY A 11 31.62 23.57 -9.87
N SER A 12 32.32 24.04 -10.89
CA SER A 12 31.88 25.03 -11.90
C SER A 12 30.71 24.63 -12.81
N ASN A 13 29.93 23.60 -12.49
CA ASN A 13 28.82 23.12 -13.32
C ASN A 13 27.56 22.68 -12.56
N ALA A 14 27.33 23.18 -11.33
CA ALA A 14 26.16 22.82 -10.52
C ALA A 14 25.28 24.04 -10.17
N SER A 15 23.96 23.84 -10.18
CA SER A 15 22.93 24.85 -9.91
C SER A 15 23.07 25.46 -8.50
N ALA A 16 22.90 26.78 -8.41
CA ALA A 16 23.33 27.64 -7.31
C ALA A 16 22.66 27.45 -5.92
N THR A 17 21.80 26.45 -5.69
CA THR A 17 21.19 26.23 -4.35
C THR A 17 21.43 24.81 -3.82
N PRO A 18 21.83 24.65 -2.55
CA PRO A 18 22.06 23.33 -1.95
C PRO A 18 20.77 22.50 -1.88
N GLU A 19 19.61 23.15 -1.70
CA GLU A 19 18.30 22.51 -1.69
C GLU A 19 17.98 21.78 -3.00
N SER A 20 18.27 22.42 -4.14
CA SER A 20 18.05 21.81 -5.47
C SER A 20 19.04 20.68 -5.76
N ASP A 21 20.24 20.75 -5.19
CA ASP A 21 21.26 19.71 -5.33
C ASP A 21 20.85 18.45 -4.55
N LEU A 22 20.35 18.62 -3.31
CA LEU A 22 19.78 17.54 -2.50
C LEU A 22 18.54 16.89 -3.14
N ALA A 23 17.73 17.68 -3.86
CA ALA A 23 16.57 17.17 -4.60
C ALA A 23 16.96 16.29 -5.81
N ASN A 24 18.18 16.46 -6.33
CA ASN A 24 18.73 15.68 -7.44
C ASN A 24 19.59 14.49 -6.99
N LEU A 25 19.78 14.29 -5.68
CA LEU A 25 20.46 13.12 -5.14
C LEU A 25 19.57 11.87 -5.23
N ASP A 26 19.79 11.07 -6.27
CA ASP A 26 19.32 9.70 -6.34
C ASP A 26 20.28 8.80 -5.53
N PHE A 27 19.83 8.29 -4.38
CA PHE A 27 20.62 7.41 -3.51
C PHE A 27 21.03 6.08 -4.17
N GLY A 28 20.51 5.75 -5.35
CA GLY A 28 20.96 4.64 -6.19
C GLY A 28 22.08 4.97 -7.19
N LYS A 29 22.46 6.24 -7.33
CA LYS A 29 23.48 6.74 -8.25
C LYS A 29 24.40 7.73 -7.51
N LEU A 30 25.37 7.21 -6.76
CA LEU A 30 26.50 8.04 -6.34
C LEU A 30 27.20 8.61 -7.58
N ALA A 31 27.07 9.92 -7.78
CA ALA A 31 27.81 10.67 -8.78
C ALA A 31 29.30 10.58 -8.42
N GLY A 32 30.08 9.86 -9.24
CA GLY A 32 31.50 9.63 -9.01
C GLY A 32 31.98 8.19 -9.28
N LEU A 33 31.07 7.20 -9.31
CA LEU A 33 31.42 5.79 -9.60
C LEU A 33 31.04 5.34 -11.03
N ASN A 34 30.37 6.19 -11.80
CA ASN A 34 29.87 5.85 -13.14
C ASN A 34 30.84 6.27 -14.28
N GLY A 35 32.12 5.95 -14.13
CA GLY A 35 33.07 6.04 -15.25
C GLY A 35 32.93 4.89 -16.25
N ASN A 36 32.43 3.72 -15.85
CA ASN A 36 32.22 2.59 -16.75
C ASN A 36 31.36 1.49 -16.08
N SER A 37 30.11 1.78 -15.74
CA SER A 37 29.15 0.74 -15.34
C SER A 37 28.17 0.52 -16.49
N SER A 38 28.37 -0.62 -17.14
CA SER A 38 27.56 -1.22 -18.19
C SER A 38 26.07 -0.84 -18.15
N LYS A 39 25.49 -0.71 -19.35
CA LYS A 39 24.04 -0.76 -19.63
C LYS A 39 23.46 -2.10 -19.17
N GLY A 40 23.49 -2.35 -17.86
CA GLY A 40 22.90 -3.48 -17.19
C GLY A 40 21.60 -3.00 -16.57
N ASN A 41 20.48 -3.42 -17.15
CA ASN A 41 19.17 -3.34 -16.52
C ASN A 41 19.13 -4.25 -15.29
N ASN A 42 19.90 -3.92 -14.25
CA ASN A 42 20.02 -4.73 -13.03
C ASN A 42 18.75 -4.62 -12.17
N ASN A 43 17.88 -3.65 -12.46
CA ASN A 43 16.57 -3.51 -11.83
C ASN A 43 15.50 -4.30 -12.60
N LYS A 44 15.37 -5.60 -12.29
CA LYS A 44 14.29 -6.48 -12.78
C LYS A 44 12.88 -5.89 -12.58
N ALA A 45 12.69 -5.05 -11.56
CA ALA A 45 11.45 -4.34 -11.30
C ALA A 45 11.09 -3.32 -12.40
N LEU A 46 12.09 -2.59 -12.92
CA LEU A 46 11.90 -1.59 -13.98
C LEU A 46 11.76 -2.26 -15.36
N ALA A 47 12.46 -3.37 -15.59
CA ALA A 47 12.38 -4.13 -16.84
C ALA A 47 10.96 -4.65 -17.18
N ASN A 48 10.10 -4.81 -16.18
CA ASN A 48 8.72 -5.26 -16.36
C ASN A 48 7.69 -4.13 -16.48
N ILE A 49 8.08 -2.88 -16.27
CA ILE A 49 7.19 -1.71 -16.39
C ILE A 49 6.81 -1.49 -17.86
N ASN A 50 7.78 -1.58 -18.77
CA ASN A 50 7.55 -1.36 -20.20
C ASN A 50 6.83 -2.52 -20.90
N LYS A 51 6.84 -3.73 -20.32
CA LYS A 51 6.20 -4.92 -20.90
C LYS A 51 4.68 -4.91 -20.76
N LYS A 52 4.13 -4.09 -19.87
CA LYS A 52 2.68 -4.00 -19.66
C LYS A 52 2.16 -2.76 -20.37
N LYS A 53 1.61 -2.93 -21.59
CA LYS A 53 0.88 -1.88 -22.29
C LYS A 53 -0.13 -1.23 -21.33
N ASN A 54 -0.19 0.11 -21.33
CA ASN A 54 -1.17 0.85 -20.51
C ASN A 54 -2.58 0.39 -20.89
N LEU A 55 -3.41 0.00 -19.91
CA LEU A 55 -4.78 -0.46 -20.14
C LEU A 55 -5.64 0.60 -20.83
N GLN A 56 -5.35 1.89 -20.63
CA GLN A 56 -6.03 2.98 -21.32
C GLN A 56 -5.67 3.01 -22.81
N LYS A 57 -4.38 2.85 -23.13
CA LYS A 57 -3.93 2.76 -24.53
C LYS A 57 -4.52 1.52 -25.20
N LEU A 58 -4.49 0.38 -24.52
CA LEU A 58 -5.10 -0.85 -25.03
C LEU A 58 -6.62 -0.71 -25.27
N LEU A 59 -7.30 0.10 -24.45
CA LEU A 59 -8.71 0.41 -24.66
C LEU A 59 -8.92 1.26 -25.90
N ALA A 60 -8.10 2.30 -26.09
CA ALA A 60 -8.16 3.16 -27.27
C ALA A 60 -7.89 2.36 -28.56
N ASP A 61 -6.81 1.57 -28.56
CA ASP A 61 -6.44 0.69 -29.68
C ASP A 61 -7.60 -0.30 -30.01
N ALA A 62 -8.25 -0.86 -28.99
CA ALA A 62 -9.39 -1.77 -29.14
C ALA A 62 -10.64 -1.07 -29.69
N GLU A 63 -10.93 0.16 -29.25
CA GLU A 63 -12.05 0.95 -29.73
C GLU A 63 -11.85 1.38 -31.19
N GLU A 64 -10.64 1.82 -31.55
CA GLU A 64 -10.26 2.15 -32.93
C GLU A 64 -10.36 0.92 -33.85
N LYS A 65 -9.81 -0.22 -33.44
CA LYS A 65 -9.90 -1.48 -34.20
C LYS A 65 -11.36 -1.90 -34.41
N LYS A 66 -12.21 -1.71 -33.40
CA LYS A 66 -13.65 -1.99 -33.51
C LYS A 66 -14.32 -1.05 -34.50
N GLN A 67 -14.06 0.26 -34.43
CA GLN A 67 -14.61 1.24 -35.37
C GLN A 67 -14.19 0.93 -36.81
N LYS A 68 -12.90 0.67 -37.03
CA LYS A 68 -12.36 0.29 -38.34
C LYS A 68 -13.02 -0.97 -38.91
N LEU A 69 -13.28 -1.97 -38.07
CA LEU A 69 -14.00 -3.19 -38.48
C LEU A 69 -15.47 -2.90 -38.81
N GLU A 70 -16.13 -1.99 -38.10
CA GLU A 70 -17.51 -1.59 -38.39
C GLU A 70 -17.60 -0.79 -39.70
N GLU A 71 -16.63 0.10 -39.97
CA GLU A 71 -16.52 0.85 -41.23
C GLU A 71 -16.28 -0.09 -42.41
N LEU A 72 -15.30 -0.99 -42.32
CA LEU A 72 -14.99 -1.97 -43.37
C LEU A 72 -16.17 -2.91 -43.67
N LYS A 73 -17.00 -3.23 -42.68
CA LYS A 73 -18.21 -4.06 -42.87
C LYS A 73 -19.32 -3.33 -43.63
N ARG A 74 -19.37 -2.00 -43.53
CA ARG A 74 -20.36 -1.16 -44.23
C ARG A 74 -19.94 -0.80 -45.66
N GLY A 75 -18.66 -1.00 -46.00
CA GLY A 75 -18.07 -0.71 -47.31
C GLY A 75 -18.34 -1.77 -48.38
N SER A 76 -17.45 -1.79 -49.38
CA SER A 76 -17.52 -2.65 -50.57
C SER A 76 -17.29 -4.13 -50.23
N GLU A 77 -17.57 -5.02 -51.18
CA GLU A 77 -17.28 -6.47 -51.10
C GLU A 77 -15.80 -6.74 -50.74
N GLU A 78 -14.89 -5.94 -51.28
CA GLU A 78 -13.46 -6.00 -50.98
C GLU A 78 -13.13 -5.63 -49.53
N ASP A 79 -13.87 -4.68 -48.95
CA ASP A 79 -13.66 -4.24 -47.58
C ASP A 79 -14.19 -5.27 -46.57
N LYS A 80 -15.26 -5.98 -46.93
CA LYS A 80 -15.74 -7.15 -46.19
C LYS A 80 -14.70 -8.28 -46.19
N ALA A 81 -14.02 -8.51 -47.32
CA ALA A 81 -12.92 -9.48 -47.38
C ALA A 81 -11.73 -9.08 -46.50
N LYS A 82 -11.37 -7.79 -46.45
CA LYS A 82 -10.35 -7.26 -45.53
C LYS A 82 -10.75 -7.45 -44.06
N ALA A 83 -12.01 -7.21 -43.72
CA ALA A 83 -12.52 -7.42 -42.36
C ALA A 83 -12.42 -8.90 -41.94
N ALA A 84 -12.78 -9.83 -42.83
CA ALA A 84 -12.63 -11.27 -42.57
C ALA A 84 -11.15 -11.64 -42.35
N LYS A 85 -10.23 -11.13 -43.18
CA LYS A 85 -8.79 -11.37 -43.01
C LYS A 85 -8.28 -10.89 -41.65
N MET A 86 -8.71 -9.72 -41.19
CA MET A 86 -8.35 -9.20 -39.86
C MET A 86 -8.85 -10.11 -38.73
N GLN A 87 -10.08 -10.61 -38.84
CA GLN A 87 -10.63 -11.55 -37.85
C GLN A 87 -9.86 -12.88 -37.81
N TRP A 88 -9.51 -13.43 -38.98
CA TRP A 88 -8.70 -14.65 -39.05
C TRP A 88 -7.28 -14.45 -38.56
N GLN A 89 -6.66 -13.29 -38.80
CA GLN A 89 -5.34 -12.96 -38.26
C GLN A 89 -5.31 -13.04 -36.73
N ASP A 90 -6.32 -12.50 -36.06
CA ASP A 90 -6.42 -12.58 -34.59
C ASP A 90 -6.56 -14.05 -34.12
N ALA A 91 -7.37 -14.85 -34.82
CA ALA A 91 -7.54 -16.28 -34.53
C ALA A 91 -6.22 -17.07 -34.72
N PHE A 92 -5.45 -16.77 -35.78
CA PHE A 92 -4.13 -17.38 -35.98
C PHE A 92 -3.13 -16.97 -34.90
N GLN A 93 -3.15 -15.72 -34.45
CA GLN A 93 -2.29 -15.28 -33.35
C GLN A 93 -2.63 -15.99 -32.05
N GLU A 94 -3.92 -16.17 -31.75
CA GLU A 94 -4.38 -16.90 -30.57
C GLU A 94 -4.02 -18.39 -30.64
N ALA A 95 -4.18 -19.03 -31.80
CA ALA A 95 -3.75 -20.41 -32.05
C ALA A 95 -2.22 -20.57 -31.91
N GLY A 96 -1.45 -19.55 -32.31
CA GLY A 96 0.01 -19.48 -32.11
C GLY A 96 0.44 -19.22 -30.66
N GLY A 97 -0.50 -19.13 -29.70
CA GLY A 97 -0.23 -18.94 -28.28
C GLY A 97 -0.12 -17.49 -27.83
N ASN A 98 -0.29 -16.51 -28.73
CA ASN A 98 -0.31 -15.10 -28.36
C ASN A 98 -1.68 -14.72 -27.77
N ARG A 99 -1.68 -14.24 -26.52
CA ARG A 99 -2.91 -13.78 -25.86
C ARG A 99 -3.34 -12.40 -26.37
N VAL A 100 -4.28 -12.37 -27.31
CA VAL A 100 -4.96 -11.16 -27.79
C VAL A 100 -5.85 -10.59 -26.68
N LYS A 101 -5.81 -9.27 -26.44
CA LYS A 101 -6.50 -8.61 -25.31
C LYS A 101 -7.27 -7.38 -25.77
N ASP A 102 -8.07 -7.54 -26.80
CA ASP A 102 -8.67 -6.43 -27.54
C ASP A 102 -10.14 -6.18 -27.16
N ASP A 103 -10.68 -6.86 -26.14
CA ASP A 103 -12.08 -6.70 -25.72
C ASP A 103 -12.31 -5.40 -24.91
N PRO A 104 -13.01 -4.38 -25.43
CA PRO A 104 -13.14 -3.08 -24.77
C PRO A 104 -13.90 -3.18 -23.44
N VAL A 105 -14.90 -4.06 -23.34
CA VAL A 105 -15.67 -4.28 -22.10
C VAL A 105 -14.79 -4.86 -21.00
N LYS A 106 -13.92 -5.84 -21.33
CA LYS A 106 -13.01 -6.45 -20.36
C LYS A 106 -11.95 -5.45 -19.90
N LEU A 107 -11.47 -4.59 -20.80
CA LEU A 107 -10.51 -3.53 -20.49
C LEU A 107 -11.09 -2.45 -19.59
N LYS A 108 -12.32 -1.98 -19.87
CA LYS A 108 -13.06 -1.06 -18.97
C LYS A 108 -13.24 -1.67 -17.57
N LYS A 109 -13.61 -2.96 -17.47
CA LYS A 109 -13.69 -3.67 -16.19
C LYS A 109 -12.34 -3.79 -15.48
N ALA A 110 -11.25 -3.98 -16.24
CA ALA A 110 -9.90 -4.03 -15.67
C ALA A 110 -9.46 -2.68 -15.11
N LEU A 111 -9.77 -1.57 -15.78
CA LEU A 111 -9.55 -0.21 -15.28
C LEU A 111 -10.30 0.04 -13.97
N LYS A 112 -11.61 -0.25 -13.93
CA LYS A 112 -12.41 -0.13 -12.70
C LYS A 112 -11.84 -0.95 -11.53
N ARG A 113 -11.37 -2.17 -11.80
CA ARG A 113 -10.70 -3.01 -10.78
C ARG A 113 -9.42 -2.36 -10.27
N LYS A 114 -8.58 -1.80 -11.15
CA LYS A 114 -7.38 -1.07 -10.73
C LYS A 114 -7.72 0.16 -9.88
N GLU A 115 -8.71 0.94 -10.29
CA GLU A 115 -9.17 2.09 -9.50
C GLU A 115 -9.67 1.66 -8.12
N ALA A 116 -10.48 0.60 -8.04
CA ALA A 116 -10.94 0.05 -6.77
C ALA A 116 -9.78 -0.42 -5.89
N GLN A 117 -8.78 -1.09 -6.46
CA GLN A 117 -7.58 -1.50 -5.74
C GLN A 117 -6.80 -0.28 -5.20
N LYS A 118 -6.64 0.77 -6.01
CA LYS A 118 -5.98 2.01 -5.60
C LYS A 118 -6.74 2.73 -4.48
N LYS A 119 -8.07 2.80 -4.57
CA LYS A 119 -8.94 3.33 -3.51
C LYS A 119 -8.79 2.53 -2.20
N LYS A 120 -8.79 1.20 -2.27
CA LYS A 120 -8.55 0.32 -1.10
C LYS A 120 -7.18 0.58 -0.49
N SER A 121 -6.11 0.65 -1.29
CA SER A 121 -4.77 0.94 -0.79
C SER A 121 -4.66 2.34 -0.17
N ALA A 122 -5.30 3.34 -0.77
CA ALA A 122 -5.31 4.70 -0.23
C ALA A 122 -6.03 4.77 1.13
N LYS A 123 -7.19 4.11 1.25
CA LYS A 123 -7.92 4.01 2.53
C LYS A 123 -7.09 3.31 3.60
N ALA A 124 -6.45 2.19 3.26
CA ALA A 124 -5.58 1.46 4.17
C ALA A 124 -4.39 2.32 4.63
N TRP A 125 -3.77 3.07 3.73
CA TRP A 125 -2.67 3.97 4.06
C TRP A 125 -3.10 5.10 5.00
N LYS A 126 -4.24 5.76 4.70
CA LYS A 126 -4.83 6.77 5.58
C LYS A 126 -5.14 6.21 6.96
N SER A 127 -5.72 5.02 7.04
CA SER A 127 -6.00 4.36 8.32
C SER A 127 -4.73 4.06 9.11
N ARG A 128 -3.65 3.63 8.45
CA ARG A 128 -2.34 3.40 9.11
C ARG A 128 -1.75 4.69 9.67
N LEU A 129 -1.75 5.75 8.87
CA LEU A 129 -1.31 7.08 9.30
C LEU A 129 -2.10 7.56 10.52
N GLN A 130 -3.42 7.44 10.47
CA GLN A 130 -4.29 7.82 11.59
C GLN A 130 -4.01 6.98 12.84
N GLN A 131 -3.86 5.65 12.72
CA GLN A 131 -3.53 4.79 13.84
C GLN A 131 -2.16 5.12 14.45
N THR A 132 -1.16 5.42 13.62
CA THR A 132 0.16 5.84 14.09
C THR A 132 0.06 7.16 14.85
N LYS A 133 -0.63 8.16 14.29
CA LYS A 133 -0.86 9.45 14.96
C LYS A 133 -1.60 9.27 16.29
N GLN A 134 -2.70 8.51 16.30
CA GLN A 134 -3.44 8.20 17.52
C GLN A 134 -2.56 7.55 18.59
N LYS A 135 -1.73 6.56 18.22
CA LYS A 135 -0.80 5.93 19.17
C LYS A 135 0.26 6.90 19.70
N MET A 136 0.74 7.83 18.87
CA MET A 136 1.67 8.88 19.30
C MET A 136 0.99 9.84 20.28
N ASP A 137 -0.18 10.36 19.91
CA ASP A 137 -0.96 11.29 20.72
C ASP A 137 -1.34 10.64 22.06
N GLU A 138 -1.75 9.37 22.07
CA GLU A 138 -2.03 8.62 23.29
C GLU A 138 -0.82 8.50 24.22
N ARG A 139 0.36 8.19 23.67
CA ARG A 139 1.60 8.13 24.46
C ARG A 139 1.96 9.49 25.04
N GLN A 140 1.77 10.57 24.27
CA GLN A 140 2.01 11.93 24.73
C GLN A 140 1.01 12.35 25.82
N LYS A 141 -0.27 11.99 25.70
CA LYS A 141 -1.30 12.20 26.73
C LYS A 141 -0.97 11.47 28.03
N ILE A 142 -0.55 10.20 27.94
CA ILE A 142 -0.11 9.43 29.12
C ILE A 142 1.10 10.09 29.78
N ARG A 143 2.06 10.55 28.98
CA ARG A 143 3.28 11.21 29.49
C ARG A 143 2.96 12.53 30.18
N SER A 144 2.13 13.39 29.57
CA SER A 144 1.72 14.67 30.17
C SER A 144 1.00 14.44 31.50
N HIS A 145 -0.01 13.56 31.51
CA HIS A 145 -0.70 13.18 32.74
C HIS A 145 0.26 12.71 33.85
N ASN A 146 1.19 11.81 33.54
CA ASN A 146 2.15 11.31 34.52
C ASN A 146 3.13 12.39 35.01
N LEU A 147 3.51 13.35 34.15
CA LEU A 147 4.33 14.49 34.55
C LEU A 147 3.56 15.46 35.46
N ASP A 148 2.29 15.72 35.16
CA ASP A 148 1.45 16.60 35.97
C ASP A 148 1.18 16.00 37.36
N LYS A 149 0.90 14.69 37.45
CA LYS A 149 0.77 13.99 38.73
C LYS A 149 2.07 13.96 39.54
N ARG A 150 3.25 13.87 38.88
CA ARG A 150 4.55 14.02 39.54
C ARG A 150 4.75 15.44 40.09
N ARG A 151 4.36 16.47 39.33
CA ARG A 151 4.42 17.87 39.77
C ARG A 151 3.54 18.13 41.00
N GLN A 152 2.38 17.47 41.09
CA GLN A 152 1.46 17.56 42.22
C GLN A 152 1.92 16.75 43.46
N GLY A 153 3.12 16.15 43.46
CA GLY A 153 3.69 15.43 44.60
C GLY A 153 3.35 13.92 44.68
N GLY A 154 2.70 13.34 43.65
CA GLY A 154 2.36 11.92 43.63
C GLY A 154 3.54 11.03 43.23
N SER A 155 4.27 10.46 44.20
CA SER A 155 5.37 9.53 43.93
C SER A 155 4.92 8.16 43.40
N VAL A 156 3.70 7.70 43.76
CA VAL A 156 3.14 6.39 43.38
C VAL A 156 2.23 6.47 42.13
N ALA A 157 1.63 7.63 41.85
CA ALA A 157 0.74 7.87 40.70
C ALA A 157 1.46 8.21 39.38
N ALA A 158 2.79 8.08 39.36
CA ALA A 158 3.67 8.60 38.33
C ALA A 158 3.95 7.65 37.14
N ASN A 159 3.47 6.40 37.21
CA ASN A 159 3.73 5.33 36.24
C ASN A 159 2.44 4.62 35.81
N LEU A 160 1.35 5.37 35.58
CA LEU A 160 0.09 4.76 35.17
C LEU A 160 0.12 4.38 33.69
N SER A 161 -0.31 3.15 33.40
CA SER A 161 -0.61 2.71 32.04
C SER A 161 -1.92 3.34 31.55
N LYS A 162 -2.14 3.38 30.23
CA LYS A 162 -3.39 3.90 29.61
C LYS A 162 -4.66 3.41 30.31
N LYS A 163 -4.68 2.14 30.71
CA LYS A 163 -5.83 1.51 31.37
C LYS A 163 -6.11 2.08 32.76
N ARG A 164 -5.06 2.41 33.53
CA ARG A 164 -5.22 2.96 34.88
C ARG A 164 -5.53 4.46 34.86
N ILE A 165 -5.05 5.20 33.85
CA ILE A 165 -5.40 6.63 33.68
C ILE A 165 -6.90 6.80 33.36
N VAL A 166 -7.45 5.92 32.53
CA VAL A 166 -8.88 5.95 32.18
C VAL A 166 -9.77 5.50 33.36
N GLU A 167 -9.29 4.60 34.22
CA GLU A 167 -10.03 4.16 35.42
C GLU A 167 -10.21 5.28 36.47
N GLU A 168 -9.34 6.31 36.55
CA GLU A 168 -9.51 7.44 37.49
C GLU A 168 -10.71 8.35 37.15
N GLY A 169 -11.23 8.30 35.92
CA GLY A 169 -12.34 9.16 35.48
C GLY A 169 -13.74 8.53 35.52
N ASP A 170 -13.85 7.20 35.49
CA ASP A 170 -15.13 6.49 35.23
C ASP A 170 -15.24 5.12 35.94
N SER A 171 -14.67 4.92 37.13
CA SER A 171 -14.74 3.61 37.81
C SER A 171 -15.11 3.62 39.30
N GLU A 172 -16.25 4.21 39.63
CA GLU A 172 -17.07 3.63 40.70
C GLU A 172 -17.79 2.39 40.14
N GLY A 173 -17.22 1.21 40.42
CA GLY A 173 -17.94 -0.06 40.34
C GLY A 173 -17.95 -0.76 38.98
N LYS A 174 -16.88 -1.50 38.66
CA LYS A 174 -16.93 -2.85 38.03
C LYS A 174 -15.53 -3.44 37.85
N LYS A 175 -14.97 -3.99 38.94
CA LYS A 175 -13.90 -5.00 38.84
C LYS A 175 -14.51 -6.32 38.37
N SER A 176 -14.73 -6.50 37.07
CA SER A 176 -14.93 -7.86 36.53
C SER A 176 -13.58 -8.56 36.54
N LYS A 177 -13.36 -9.38 37.58
CA LYS A 177 -12.23 -10.32 37.69
C LYS A 177 -12.26 -11.19 36.43
N ARG A 178 -11.34 -10.94 35.49
CA ARG A 178 -11.21 -11.80 34.30
C ARG A 178 -10.88 -13.20 34.79
N GLY A 179 -11.79 -14.14 34.56
CA GLY A 179 -11.55 -15.56 34.86
C GLY A 179 -10.26 -16.05 34.19
N PRO A 180 -9.65 -17.14 34.69
CA PRO A 180 -8.44 -17.69 34.11
C PRO A 180 -8.68 -17.97 32.62
N ARG A 181 -7.74 -17.50 31.79
CA ARG A 181 -7.79 -17.67 30.33
C ARG A 181 -7.91 -19.16 30.04
N VAL A 182 -8.98 -19.56 29.36
CA VAL A 182 -9.15 -20.91 28.85
C VAL A 182 -8.03 -21.16 27.84
N GLY A 183 -7.18 -22.16 28.11
CA GLY A 183 -6.18 -22.64 27.17
C GLY A 183 -6.84 -23.49 26.08
N PHE A 184 -6.01 -24.18 25.30
CA PHE A 184 -6.44 -25.09 24.24
C PHE A 184 -7.22 -26.32 24.75
N GLU A 185 -7.07 -26.65 26.03
CA GLU A 185 -7.89 -27.66 26.70
C GLU A 185 -8.78 -26.94 27.71
N GLY A 186 -10.09 -26.99 27.46
CA GLY A 186 -11.10 -26.33 28.29
C GLY A 186 -11.05 -26.78 29.75
N LYS A 187 -11.82 -26.10 30.60
CA LYS A 187 -11.99 -26.47 32.00
C LYS A 187 -12.34 -27.96 32.09
N LYS A 188 -11.59 -28.71 32.92
CA LYS A 188 -12.03 -30.03 33.37
C LYS A 188 -13.27 -29.79 34.22
N ASP A 189 -14.44 -29.91 33.60
CA ASP A 189 -15.69 -29.97 34.33
C ASP A 189 -15.62 -31.17 35.27
N ASP A 190 -15.88 -30.91 36.55
CA ASP A 190 -15.87 -31.89 37.62
C ASP A 190 -16.71 -33.12 37.21
N TYR A 191 -16.11 -34.30 37.31
CA TYR A 191 -16.69 -35.55 36.86
C TYR A 191 -18.09 -35.78 37.45
N ILE A 192 -19.04 -36.12 36.57
CA ILE A 192 -20.48 -36.34 36.83
C ILE A 192 -20.79 -37.49 37.83
N ASN A 193 -19.80 -38.15 38.45
CA ASN A 193 -20.05 -39.33 39.28
C ASN A 193 -19.58 -39.27 40.75
N ASP A 194 -19.20 -38.11 41.30
CA ASP A 194 -18.73 -38.03 42.70
C ASP A 194 -19.86 -37.81 43.74
N LYS A 195 -21.11 -38.15 43.39
CA LYS A 195 -22.24 -38.14 44.32
C LYS A 195 -22.99 -39.47 44.30
N GLN A 196 -22.38 -40.51 44.85
CA GLN A 196 -23.13 -41.56 45.54
C GLN A 196 -22.46 -41.86 46.89
N LYS A 197 -22.91 -41.16 47.93
CA LYS A 197 -22.87 -41.67 49.30
C LYS A 197 -24.08 -42.57 49.51
N GLY A 198 -23.87 -43.76 50.06
CA GLY A 198 -24.93 -44.53 50.71
C GLY A 198 -24.71 -46.05 50.71
N GLN A 199 -23.95 -46.56 51.68
CA GLN A 199 -24.41 -47.42 52.78
C GLN A 199 -23.33 -47.43 53.86
#